data_AF-A0A1F3SK58-F1
#
_entry.id   AF-A0A1F3SK58-F1
#
_cell.length_a   1.000
_cell.length_b   1.000
_cell.length_c   1.000
_cell.angle_alpha   90.00
_cell.angle_beta   90.00
_cell.angle_gamma   90.00
#
_symmetry.space_group_name_H-M   'P 1'
#
loop_
_entity.id
_entity.type
_entity.pdbx_description
1 polymer ?
#
loop_
_entity_poly.entity_id
_entity_poly.type
_entity_poly.pdbx_seq_one_letter_code
_entity_poly.pdbx_strand_id
1 'polypeptide(L)'
;MFVFEKKWCLKLFDAIMPSGSSMPGISTISLDKFWKEFEQNAPPLMKLGVRFAVFYLTLRPFFSPRYLKLFPQLSTSAQDLFLTEVNESRFYLERQLVTTLKAVACMAYFDHPKMRLMVE
;
A
#
# COMPACT_ATOMS: atom_id res chain seq x y z
N MET A 1 5.05 7.91 -10.82
CA MET A 1 4.52 6.54 -10.97
C MET A 1 3.60 6.50 -12.18
N PHE A 2 3.57 5.37 -12.90
CA PHE A 2 2.61 5.18 -14.00
C PHE A 2 1.18 5.00 -13.46
N VAL A 3 0.16 5.23 -14.29
CA VAL A 3 -1.26 5.14 -13.90
C VAL A 3 -1.61 3.76 -13.33
N PHE A 4 -1.10 2.68 -13.92
CA PHE A 4 -1.36 1.33 -13.42
C PHE A 4 -0.67 1.06 -12.06
N GLU A 5 0.55 1.58 -11.85
CA GLU A 5 1.26 1.47 -10.57
C GLU A 5 0.47 2.17 -9.46
N LYS A 6 -0.13 3.34 -9.75
CA LYS A 6 -1.00 4.05 -8.80
C LYS A 6 -2.22 3.22 -8.44
N LYS A 7 -2.85 2.55 -9.41
CA LYS A 7 -3.99 1.64 -9.15
C LYS A 7 -3.59 0.45 -8.27
N TRP A 8 -2.43 -0.15 -8.51
CA TRP A 8 -1.92 -1.24 -7.66
C TRP A 8 -1.57 -0.76 -6.26
N CYS A 9 -0.92 0.39 -6.16
CA CYS A 9 -0.60 1.02 -4.88
C CYS A 9 -1.87 1.30 -4.07
N LEU A 10 -2.91 1.86 -4.68
CA LEU A 10 -4.20 2.09 -4.03
C LEU A 10 -4.83 0.79 -3.52
N LYS A 11 -4.74 -0.31 -4.28
CA LYS A 11 -5.24 -1.62 -3.83
C LYS A 11 -4.45 -2.18 -2.65
N LEU A 12 -3.13 -2.02 -2.64
CA LEU A 12 -2.29 -2.38 -1.49
C LEU A 12 -2.62 -1.51 -0.27
N PHE A 13 -2.81 -0.20 -0.47
CA PHE A 13 -3.17 0.73 0.58
C PHE A 13 -4.54 0.42 1.19
N ASP A 14 -5.55 0.13 0.36
CA ASP A 14 -6.89 -0.25 0.79
C ASP A 14 -6.88 -1.52 1.67
N ALA A 15 -6.04 -2.50 1.31
CA ALA A 15 -5.86 -3.70 2.13
C ALA A 15 -5.06 -3.45 3.43
N ILE A 16 -4.14 -2.47 3.44
CA ILE A 16 -3.37 -2.09 4.63
C ILE A 16 -4.20 -1.23 5.59
N MET A 17 -5.03 -0.34 5.06
CA MET A 17 -5.89 0.61 5.78
C MET A 17 -7.34 0.51 5.29
N PRO A 18 -8.01 -0.62 5.59
CA PRO A 18 -9.40 -0.81 5.18
C PRO A 18 -10.33 0.12 5.93
N SER A 19 -11.52 0.35 5.37
CA SER A 19 -12.59 1.07 6.06
C SER A 19 -13.05 0.31 7.28
N GLY A 20 -12.99 0.96 8.45
CA GLY A 20 -13.52 0.45 9.71
C GLY A 20 -14.91 1.01 10.01
N SER A 21 -15.51 0.58 11.12
CA SER A 21 -16.79 1.10 11.61
C SER A 21 -16.74 2.57 12.05
N SER A 22 -15.57 3.02 12.53
CA SER A 22 -15.36 4.37 13.07
C SER A 22 -14.40 5.24 12.25
N MET A 23 -13.64 4.65 11.32
CA MET A 23 -12.64 5.36 10.52
C MET A 23 -12.80 5.05 9.03
N PRO A 24 -12.83 6.08 8.15
CA PRO A 24 -12.87 5.86 6.71
C PRO A 24 -11.59 5.17 6.23
N GLY A 25 -11.70 4.23 5.30
CA GLY A 25 -10.54 3.59 4.69
C GLY A 25 -9.81 4.55 3.76
N ILE A 26 -8.54 4.27 3.48
CA ILE A 26 -7.70 5.15 2.66
C ILE A 26 -8.22 5.31 1.22
N SER A 27 -8.95 4.32 0.70
CA SER A 27 -9.60 4.36 -0.61
C SER A 27 -10.73 5.38 -0.72
N THR A 28 -11.27 5.85 0.40
CA THR A 28 -12.35 6.84 0.45
C THR A 28 -11.85 8.29 0.34
N ILE A 29 -10.53 8.49 0.31
CA ILE A 29 -9.86 9.78 0.37
C ILE A 29 -9.15 10.06 -0.96
N SER A 30 -9.18 11.30 -1.44
CA SER A 30 -8.33 11.68 -2.58
C SER A 30 -6.87 11.79 -2.13
N LEU A 31 -6.01 11.01 -2.78
CA LEU A 31 -4.56 11.03 -2.58
C LEU A 31 -3.83 11.84 -3.67
N ASP A 32 -4.55 12.58 -4.52
CA ASP A 32 -3.97 13.23 -5.70
C ASP A 32 -2.94 14.29 -5.31
N LYS A 33 -3.26 15.08 -4.27
CA LYS A 33 -2.35 16.09 -3.73
C LYS A 33 -1.10 15.44 -3.15
N PHE A 34 -1.26 14.43 -2.29
CA PHE A 34 -0.16 13.66 -1.73
C PHE A 34 0.78 13.12 -2.82
N TRP A 35 0.23 12.46 -3.85
CA TRP A 35 1.05 11.89 -4.92
C TRP A 35 1.79 12.96 -5.73
N LYS A 36 1.16 14.11 -5.96
CA LYS A 36 1.81 15.24 -6.65
C LYS A 36 3.00 15.76 -5.83
N GLU A 37 2.82 15.96 -4.54
CA GLU A 37 3.87 16.45 -3.64
C GLU A 37 4.98 15.40 -3.45
N PHE A 38 4.61 14.13 -3.32
CA PHE A 38 5.55 13.02 -3.25
C PHE A 38 6.41 12.91 -4.52
N GLU A 39 5.78 12.99 -5.70
CA GLU A 39 6.49 12.92 -6.98
C GLU A 39 7.41 14.12 -7.22
N GLN A 40 7.09 15.29 -6.66
CA GLN A 40 7.92 16.49 -6.77
C GLN A 40 9.08 16.46 -5.76
N ASN A 41 8.79 16.17 -4.49
CA ASN A 41 9.72 16.46 -3.39
C ASN A 41 10.45 15.24 -2.83
N ALA A 42 9.94 14.02 -2.99
CA ALA A 42 10.58 12.86 -2.39
C ALA A 42 11.96 12.58 -3.02
N PRO A 43 12.94 12.08 -2.24
CA PRO A 43 14.23 11.65 -2.77
C PRO A 43 14.06 10.57 -3.86
N PRO A 44 14.89 10.56 -4.92
CA PRO A 44 14.77 9.58 -6.01
C PRO A 44 14.80 8.13 -5.52
N LEU A 45 15.65 7.83 -4.54
CA LEU A 45 15.75 6.49 -3.94
C LEU A 45 14.46 6.07 -3.24
N MET A 46 13.79 7.00 -2.55
CA MET A 46 12.50 6.73 -1.91
C MET A 46 11.42 6.42 -2.95
N LYS A 47 11.37 7.18 -4.05
CA LYS A 47 10.44 6.93 -5.16
C LYS A 47 10.66 5.54 -5.75
N LEU A 48 11.91 5.14 -5.96
CA LEU A 48 12.25 3.80 -6.44
C LEU A 48 11.88 2.71 -5.44
N GLY A 49 12.12 2.92 -4.15
CA GLY A 49 11.75 1.99 -3.08
C GLY A 49 10.24 1.73 -3.03
N VAL A 50 9.42 2.78 -3.11
CA VAL A 50 7.95 2.64 -3.14
C VAL A 50 7.49 1.91 -4.40
N ARG A 51 8.04 2.26 -5.57
CA ARG A 51 7.71 1.56 -6.82
C ARG A 51 8.07 0.08 -6.73
N PHE A 52 9.28 -0.23 -6.27
CA PHE A 52 9.74 -1.60 -6.08
C PHE A 52 8.83 -2.37 -5.12
N ALA A 53 8.45 -1.78 -3.98
CA ALA A 53 7.52 -2.40 -3.04
C ALA A 53 6.16 -2.71 -3.68
N VAL A 54 5.59 -1.76 -4.44
CA VAL A 54 4.32 -1.96 -5.14
C VAL A 54 4.42 -3.07 -6.18
N PHE A 55 5.46 -3.09 -7.01
CA PHE A 55 5.66 -4.15 -8.00
C PHE A 55 5.84 -5.51 -7.33
N TYR A 56 6.77 -5.59 -6.38
CA TYR A 56 7.10 -6.83 -5.69
C TYR A 56 5.85 -7.42 -5.04
N LEU A 57 5.15 -6.65 -4.21
CA LEU A 57 3.98 -7.15 -3.48
C LEU A 57 2.79 -7.44 -4.39
N THR A 58 2.68 -6.74 -5.53
CA THR A 58 1.64 -7.04 -6.52
C THR A 58 1.88 -8.36 -7.24
N LEU A 59 3.13 -8.63 -7.62
CA LEU A 59 3.51 -9.82 -8.40
C LEU A 59 3.77 -11.05 -7.52
N ARG A 60 4.20 -10.86 -6.26
CA ARG A 60 4.61 -11.93 -5.36
C ARG A 60 3.59 -13.06 -5.16
N PRO A 61 2.27 -12.82 -5.05
CA PRO A 61 1.30 -13.91 -4.92
C PRO A 61 1.22 -14.80 -6.17
N PHE A 62 1.54 -14.28 -7.35
CA PHE A 62 1.55 -15.06 -8.59
C PHE A 62 2.62 -16.18 -8.54
N PHE A 63 3.74 -15.92 -7.86
CA PHE A 63 4.81 -16.91 -7.65
C PHE A 63 4.56 -17.82 -6.43
N SER A 64 3.43 -17.67 -5.74
CA SER A 64 3.03 -18.56 -4.66
C SER A 64 2.03 -19.60 -5.17
N PRO A 65 2.25 -20.90 -4.93
CA PRO A 65 1.32 -21.95 -5.36
C PRO A 65 -0.07 -21.81 -4.74
N ARG A 66 -0.20 -21.05 -3.64
CA ARG A 66 -1.47 -20.80 -2.94
C ARG A 66 -2.41 -19.86 -3.69
N TYR A 67 -1.88 -18.88 -4.42
CA TYR A 67 -2.68 -17.77 -4.96
C TYR A 67 -2.73 -17.77 -6.49
N LEU A 68 -1.59 -17.96 -7.17
CA LEU A 68 -1.46 -18.00 -8.65
C LEU A 68 -2.14 -16.83 -9.40
N LYS A 69 -2.29 -15.68 -8.73
CA LYS A 69 -2.92 -14.46 -9.24
C LYS A 69 -2.15 -13.24 -8.76
N LEU A 70 -2.35 -12.10 -9.42
CA LEU A 70 -1.81 -10.83 -8.94
C LEU A 70 -2.56 -10.37 -7.69
N PHE A 71 -1.91 -9.61 -6.81
CA PHE A 71 -2.52 -9.13 -5.57
C PHE A 71 -3.90 -8.45 -5.77
N PRO A 72 -4.09 -7.51 -6.73
CA PRO A 72 -5.38 -6.87 -6.95
C PRO A 72 -6.50 -7.81 -7.44
N GLN A 73 -6.16 -9.02 -7.88
CA GLN A 73 -7.10 -10.03 -8.37
C GLN A 73 -7.50 -11.03 -7.28
N LEU A 74 -6.92 -10.93 -6.09
CA LEU A 74 -7.26 -11.75 -4.93
C LEU A 74 -8.56 -11.23 -4.29
N SER A 75 -9.32 -12.13 -3.65
CA SER A 75 -10.42 -11.73 -2.76
C SER A 75 -9.87 -10.97 -1.56
N THR A 76 -10.68 -10.14 -0.91
CA THR A 76 -10.27 -9.37 0.28
C THR A 76 -9.66 -10.27 1.36
N SER A 77 -10.31 -11.41 1.65
CA SER A 77 -9.78 -12.40 2.60
C SER A 77 -8.41 -12.97 2.18
N ALA A 78 -8.18 -13.19 0.89
CA ALA A 78 -6.91 -13.68 0.38
C ALA A 78 -5.83 -12.59 0.37
N GLN A 79 -6.21 -11.31 0.19
CA GLN A 79 -5.31 -10.17 0.33
C GLN A 79 -4.81 -10.03 1.77
N ASP A 80 -5.72 -10.12 2.75
CA ASP A 80 -5.38 -10.04 4.18
C ASP A 80 -4.45 -11.19 4.59
N LEU A 81 -4.77 -12.42 4.18
CA LEU A 81 -3.92 -13.58 4.43
C LEU A 81 -2.54 -13.40 3.79
N PHE A 82 -2.47 -12.95 2.55
CA PHE A 82 -1.20 -12.71 1.87
C PHE A 82 -0.35 -11.66 2.60
N LEU A 83 -0.93 -10.52 2.96
CA LEU A 83 -0.20 -9.48 3.67
C LEU A 83 0.27 -9.94 5.05
N THR A 84 -0.53 -10.76 5.74
CA THR A 84 -0.15 -11.40 7.01
C THR A 84 1.07 -12.32 6.81
N GLU A 85 1.02 -13.21 5.82
CA GLU A 85 2.13 -14.11 5.50
C GLU A 85 3.43 -13.37 5.15
N VAL A 86 3.34 -12.31 4.34
CA VAL A 86 4.50 -11.49 3.95
C VAL A 86 5.07 -10.74 5.15
N ASN A 87 4.21 -10.25 6.04
CA ASN A 87 4.62 -9.54 7.26
C ASN A 87 5.30 -10.49 8.28
N GLU A 88 4.94 -11.78 8.27
CA GLU A 88 5.55 -12.83 9.09
C GLU A 88 6.70 -13.56 8.39
N SER A 89 7.01 -13.19 7.14
CA SER A 89 8.04 -13.86 6.36
C SER A 89 9.40 -13.83 7.05
N ARG A 90 10.17 -14.92 6.89
CA ARG A 90 11.58 -15.00 7.31
C ARG A 90 12.47 -14.05 6.53
N PHE A 91 12.05 -13.63 5.33
CA PHE A 91 12.83 -12.76 4.48
C PHE A 91 12.64 -11.30 4.93
N TYR A 92 13.70 -10.72 5.48
CA TYR A 92 13.70 -9.33 5.96
C TYR A 92 13.19 -8.35 4.90
N LEU A 93 13.59 -8.55 3.64
CA LEU A 93 13.16 -7.71 2.53
C LEU A 93 11.63 -7.63 2.42
N GLU A 94 10.93 -8.76 2.50
CA GLU A 94 9.47 -8.81 2.36
C GLU A 94 8.78 -7.99 3.46
N ARG A 95 9.22 -8.18 4.71
CA ARG A 95 8.71 -7.41 5.86
C ARG A 95 9.00 -5.92 5.69
N GLN A 96 10.22 -5.57 5.25
CA GLN A 96 10.63 -4.18 5.07
C GLN A 96 9.81 -3.49 3.97
N LEU A 97 9.43 -4.18 2.89
CA LEU A 97 8.59 -3.63 1.84
C LEU A 97 7.16 -3.35 2.35
N VAL A 98 6.58 -4.25 3.15
CA VAL A 98 5.28 -4.02 3.79
C VAL A 98 5.34 -2.84 4.75
N THR A 99 6.36 -2.76 5.61
CA THR A 99 6.55 -1.61 6.51
C THR A 99 6.73 -0.30 5.75
N THR A 100 7.46 -0.31 4.63
CA THR A 100 7.62 0.86 3.77
C THR A 100 6.28 1.32 3.21
N LEU A 101 5.46 0.41 2.67
CA LEU A 101 4.13 0.78 2.18
C LEU A 101 3.20 1.24 3.30
N LYS A 102 3.24 0.62 4.48
CA LYS A 102 2.48 1.08 5.66
C LYS A 102 2.85 2.51 6.02
N ALA A 103 4.14 2.84 6.11
CA ALA A 103 4.59 4.19 6.42
C ALA A 103 4.10 5.21 5.40
N VAL A 104 4.21 4.91 4.10
CA VAL A 104 3.74 5.79 3.03
C VAL A 104 2.21 5.91 3.03
N ALA A 105 1.49 4.82 3.28
CA ALA A 105 0.03 4.84 3.43
C ALA A 105 -0.40 5.74 4.59
N CYS A 106 0.27 5.63 5.76
CA CYS A 106 0.03 6.52 6.89
C CYS A 106 0.29 7.99 6.54
N MET A 107 1.41 8.30 5.87
CA MET A 107 1.72 9.67 5.45
C MET A 107 0.64 10.21 4.50
N ALA A 108 0.20 9.40 3.54
CA ALA A 108 -0.86 9.76 2.61
C ALA A 108 -2.21 9.95 3.30
N TYR A 109 -2.53 9.08 4.26
CA TYR A 109 -3.76 9.13 5.04
C TYR A 109 -3.86 10.40 5.91
N PHE A 110 -2.76 10.76 6.59
CA PHE A 110 -2.69 11.93 7.48
C PHE A 110 -2.39 13.26 6.77
N ASP A 111 -2.07 13.23 5.48
CA ASP A 111 -2.04 14.44 4.64
C ASP A 111 -3.45 15.03 4.44
N HIS A 112 -4.48 14.19 4.54
CA HIS A 112 -5.85 14.66 4.37
C HIS A 112 -6.37 15.42 5.61
N PRO A 113 -6.89 16.66 5.46
CA PRO A 113 -7.27 17.51 6.59
C PRO A 113 -8.28 16.87 7.54
N LYS A 114 -9.27 16.16 6.98
CA LYS A 114 -10.30 15.48 7.79
C LYS A 114 -9.73 14.39 8.69
N MET A 115 -8.67 13.70 8.26
CA MET A 115 -8.07 12.62 9.04
C MET A 115 -7.12 13.15 10.10
N ARG A 116 -6.40 14.23 9.79
CA ARG A 116 -5.55 14.91 10.78
C ARG A 116 -6.35 15.36 12.00
N LEU A 117 -7.52 15.98 11.78
CA LEU A 117 -8.38 16.49 12.84
C LEU A 117 -9.07 15.40 13.68
N MET A 118 -9.08 14.13 13.24
CA MET A 118 -9.65 13.02 14.02
C MET A 118 -8.67 12.46 15.07
N VAL A 119 -7.38 12.81 14.96
CA VAL A 119 -6.32 12.31 15.85
C VAL A 119 -5.88 13.35 16.89
N GLU A 120 -6.22 14.62 16.67
CA GLU A 120 -6.04 15.73 17.63
C GLU A 120 -7.19 15.79 18.64
#